data_AF-A0A5D5ALX5-F1
#
_entry.id   AF-A0A5D5ALX5-F1
#
_cell.length_a   1.000
_cell.length_b   1.000
_cell.length_c   1.000
_cell.angle_alpha   90.00
_cell.angle_beta   90.00
_cell.angle_gamma   90.00
#
_symmetry.space_group_name_H-M   'P 1'
#
loop_
_entity.id
_entity.type
_entity.pdbx_description
1 polymer ?
#
loop_
_entity_poly.entity_id
_entity_poly.type
_entity_poly.pdbx_seq_one_letter_code
_entity_poly.pdbx_strand_id
1 'polypeptide(L)'
;MSSATPTTTVLEEARKTARRERRVLADEKRAFERFHRRLGELEASQPQIAGRQPLQCGTRASGLQTVRNAYTETVMSSPHYGDEYDETPLESMAEELGPELAVAVAQHTSLHAQLKRSLREAAEQAIESRERILDAIDTESTAIGEIEREVENVADELDAVRAQPIDCLEFNALRLTRERLDELRNRCDELAAKRQRQIRRRQGLTIMEIGTFERYLYDERSSPHPVLGSIAELGDRIERTRSQVDRRLAIVR
;
A
#
# COMPACT_ATOMS: atom_id res chain seq x y z
N MET A 1 26.13 17.83 -3.90
CA MET A 1 24.98 17.39 -3.09
C MET A 1 23.77 18.06 -3.70
N SER A 2 23.00 17.33 -4.52
CA SER A 2 21.79 17.89 -5.15
C SER A 2 20.76 18.10 -4.05
N SER A 3 20.34 19.34 -3.83
CA SER A 3 19.22 19.64 -2.94
C SER A 3 17.94 19.07 -3.56
N ALA A 4 17.29 18.11 -2.89
CA ALA A 4 16.08 17.48 -3.39
C ALA A 4 15.03 18.55 -3.75
N THR A 5 14.51 18.49 -4.97
CA THR A 5 13.39 19.37 -5.37
C THR A 5 12.11 18.91 -4.66
N PRO A 6 11.16 19.81 -4.35
CA PRO A 6 9.91 19.45 -3.66
C PRO A 6 9.17 18.28 -4.34
N THR A 7 9.25 18.22 -5.67
CA THR A 7 8.73 17.14 -6.51
C THR A 7 9.33 15.77 -6.18
N THR A 8 10.65 15.69 -5.99
CA THR A 8 11.37 14.46 -5.61
C THR A 8 11.03 14.04 -4.18
N THR A 9 10.90 15.02 -3.26
CA THR A 9 10.51 14.74 -1.87
C THR A 9 9.15 14.06 -1.76
N VAL A 10 8.17 14.47 -2.57
CA VAL A 10 6.83 13.82 -2.59
C VAL A 10 6.92 12.35 -3.02
N LEU A 11 7.76 12.04 -4.01
CA LEU A 11 7.95 10.67 -4.49
C LEU A 11 8.70 9.79 -3.47
N GLU A 12 9.71 10.36 -2.81
CA GLU A 12 10.42 9.68 -1.72
C GLU A 12 9.46 9.33 -0.57
N GLU A 13 8.58 10.26 -0.20
CA GLU A 13 7.57 10.05 0.84
C GLU A 13 6.53 8.99 0.44
N ALA A 14 6.07 9.01 -0.82
CA ALA A 14 5.19 7.95 -1.33
C ALA A 14 5.87 6.57 -1.26
N ARG A 15 7.17 6.49 -1.58
CA ARG A 15 7.94 5.25 -1.48
C ARG A 15 8.14 4.80 -0.04
N LYS A 16 8.32 5.74 0.91
CA LYS A 16 8.40 5.42 2.34
C LYS A 16 7.08 4.84 2.85
N THR A 17 5.94 5.41 2.46
CA THR A 17 4.62 4.87 2.79
C THR A 17 4.46 3.45 2.25
N ALA A 18 4.74 3.23 0.96
CA ALA A 18 4.68 1.89 0.37
C ALA A 18 5.54 0.86 1.10
N ARG A 19 6.76 1.24 1.52
CA ARG A 19 7.63 0.35 2.30
C ARG A 19 7.11 0.05 3.70
N ARG A 20 6.50 1.03 4.36
CA ARG A 20 5.87 0.87 5.68
C ARG A 20 4.71 -0.11 5.58
N GLU A 21 3.75 0.17 4.70
CA GLU A 21 2.56 -0.68 4.53
C GLU A 21 2.92 -2.10 4.12
N ARG A 22 3.89 -2.26 3.21
CA ARG A 22 4.42 -3.57 2.84
C ARG A 22 4.94 -4.35 4.05
N ARG A 23 5.65 -3.68 4.96
CA ARG A 23 6.22 -4.33 6.14
C ARG A 23 5.11 -4.78 7.10
N VAL A 24 4.16 -3.90 7.37
CA VAL A 24 2.99 -4.19 8.22
C VAL A 24 2.23 -5.39 7.68
N LEU A 25 1.80 -5.35 6.42
CA LEU A 25 1.05 -6.46 5.79
C LEU A 25 1.84 -7.77 5.72
N ALA A 26 3.17 -7.72 5.53
CA ALA A 26 3.99 -8.91 5.53
C ALA A 26 4.06 -9.56 6.93
N ASP A 27 4.12 -8.74 7.98
CA ASP A 27 4.12 -9.23 9.36
C ASP A 27 2.74 -9.77 9.75
N GLU A 28 1.65 -9.11 9.35
CA GLU A 28 0.29 -9.62 9.50
C GLU A 28 0.07 -10.93 8.74
N LYS A 29 0.48 -11.03 7.46
CA LYS A 29 0.36 -12.27 6.67
C LYS A 29 1.04 -13.42 7.41
N ARG A 30 2.26 -13.23 7.91
CA ARG A 30 2.97 -14.23 8.73
C ARG A 30 2.24 -14.55 10.02
N ALA A 31 1.58 -13.58 10.64
CA ALA A 31 0.78 -13.78 11.84
C ALA A 31 -0.42 -14.69 11.57
N PHE A 32 -1.15 -14.45 10.48
CA PHE A 32 -2.25 -15.32 10.04
C PHE A 32 -1.77 -16.71 9.61
N GLU A 33 -0.61 -16.83 8.95
CA GLU A 33 -0.01 -18.15 8.64
C GLU A 33 0.29 -18.96 9.91
N ARG A 34 0.80 -18.31 10.97
CA ARG A 34 1.01 -18.96 12.27
C ARG A 34 -0.32 -19.35 12.92
N PHE A 35 -1.32 -18.47 12.86
CA PHE A 35 -2.67 -18.75 13.37
C PHE A 35 -3.30 -19.95 12.67
N HIS A 36 -3.29 -19.96 11.34
CA HIS A 36 -3.82 -21.04 10.51
C HIS A 36 -3.15 -22.38 10.84
N ARG A 37 -1.81 -22.39 11.01
CA ARG A 37 -1.06 -23.57 11.44
C ARG A 37 -1.51 -24.07 12.81
N ARG A 38 -1.59 -23.19 13.81
CA ARG A 38 -2.06 -23.54 15.17
C ARG A 38 -3.47 -24.09 15.16
N LEU A 39 -4.40 -23.50 14.40
CA LEU A 39 -5.75 -24.06 14.22
C LEU A 39 -5.69 -25.50 13.67
N GLY A 40 -4.78 -25.76 12.73
CA GLY A 40 -4.51 -27.09 12.18
C GLY A 40 -4.15 -28.13 13.25
N GLU A 41 -3.39 -27.74 14.26
CA GLU A 41 -2.90 -28.60 15.36
C GLU A 41 -3.97 -28.86 16.45
N LEU A 42 -5.01 -28.03 16.56
CA LEU A 42 -6.04 -28.19 17.60
C LEU A 42 -6.92 -29.41 17.36
N GLU A 43 -7.18 -30.22 18.39
CA GLU A 43 -8.15 -31.31 18.28
C GLU A 43 -9.59 -30.79 18.29
N ALA A 44 -10.37 -31.17 17.28
CA ALA A 44 -11.79 -30.91 17.28
C ALA A 44 -12.50 -31.94 18.16
N SER A 45 -13.46 -31.47 18.98
CA SER A 45 -14.31 -32.35 19.76
C SER A 45 -15.11 -33.26 18.80
N GLN A 46 -14.95 -34.57 18.96
CA GLN A 46 -15.79 -35.53 18.25
C GLN A 46 -17.24 -35.40 18.74
N PRO A 47 -18.24 -35.62 17.87
CA PRO A 47 -19.61 -35.78 18.36
C PRO A 47 -19.61 -36.97 19.31
N GLN A 48 -19.91 -36.73 20.59
CA GLN A 48 -20.05 -37.79 21.56
C GLN A 48 -21.23 -38.67 21.13
N ILE A 49 -20.93 -39.86 20.59
CA ILE A 49 -21.89 -40.96 20.53
C ILE A 49 -22.27 -41.24 21.99
N ALA A 50 -23.54 -41.07 22.33
CA ALA A 50 -24.03 -41.21 23.70
C ALA A 50 -23.64 -42.59 24.27
N GLY A 51 -22.71 -42.60 25.22
CA GLY A 51 -22.42 -43.79 26.02
C GLY A 51 -20.94 -44.10 26.30
N ARG A 52 -20.20 -43.20 26.96
CA ARG A 52 -19.21 -43.54 28.01
C ARG A 52 -18.52 -42.27 28.54
N GLN A 53 -18.66 -42.02 29.85
CA GLN A 53 -17.78 -41.07 30.55
C GLN A 53 -16.42 -41.74 30.85
N PRO A 54 -15.35 -40.93 30.89
CA PRO A 54 -14.73 -40.72 32.19
C PRO A 54 -14.54 -39.23 32.53
N LEU A 55 -14.69 -38.96 33.82
CA LEU A 55 -14.30 -37.71 34.48
C LEU A 55 -12.78 -37.55 34.39
N GLN A 56 -12.32 -36.54 33.64
CA GLN A 56 -10.98 -35.97 33.81
C GLN A 56 -11.12 -34.46 33.96
N CYS A 57 -11.14 -34.02 35.22
CA CYS A 57 -10.98 -32.63 35.61
C CYS A 57 -9.48 -32.29 35.59
N GLY A 58 -8.94 -32.09 34.39
CA GLY A 58 -7.82 -31.19 34.18
C GLY A 58 -8.40 -29.93 33.55
N THR A 59 -7.98 -28.75 33.99
CA THR A 59 -8.30 -27.45 33.40
C THR A 59 -7.76 -27.36 31.96
N ARG A 60 -8.32 -28.17 31.05
CA ARG A 60 -8.23 -27.92 29.61
C ARG A 60 -9.09 -26.68 29.40
N ALA A 61 -8.44 -25.58 29.07
CA ALA A 61 -9.14 -24.43 28.49
C ALA A 61 -10.11 -24.97 27.43
N SER A 62 -11.35 -24.49 27.46
CA SER A 62 -12.37 -24.89 26.49
C SER A 62 -11.76 -24.78 25.08
N GLY A 63 -12.06 -25.69 24.15
CA GLY A 63 -11.36 -25.72 22.85
C GLY A 63 -11.36 -24.36 22.13
N LEU A 64 -12.37 -23.53 22.41
CA LEU A 64 -12.50 -22.16 21.90
C LEU A 64 -11.70 -21.12 22.69
N GLN A 65 -11.45 -21.31 23.98
CA GLN A 65 -10.46 -20.50 24.69
C GLN A 65 -9.06 -20.71 24.10
N THR A 66 -8.71 -21.94 23.71
CA THR A 66 -7.44 -22.19 23.01
C THR A 66 -7.38 -21.51 21.64
N VAL A 67 -8.50 -21.42 20.91
CA VAL A 67 -8.58 -20.64 19.65
C VAL A 67 -8.34 -19.15 19.91
N ARG A 68 -9.00 -18.57 20.91
CA ARG A 68 -8.81 -17.15 21.28
C ARG A 68 -7.37 -16.86 21.69
N ASN A 69 -6.77 -17.73 22.50
CA ASN A 69 -5.37 -17.60 22.90
C ASN A 69 -4.45 -17.72 21.68
N ALA A 70 -4.71 -18.69 20.79
CA ALA A 70 -3.93 -18.87 19.57
C ALA A 70 -3.97 -17.60 18.71
N TYR A 71 -5.16 -17.00 18.53
CA TYR A 71 -5.34 -15.76 17.78
C TYR A 71 -4.62 -14.57 18.43
N THR A 72 -4.80 -14.39 19.75
CA THR A 72 -4.17 -13.31 20.52
C THR A 72 -2.64 -13.39 20.44
N GLU A 73 -2.08 -14.58 20.64
CA GLU A 73 -0.63 -14.82 20.62
C GLU A 73 -0.01 -14.75 19.20
N THR A 74 -0.81 -14.81 18.14
CA THR A 74 -0.30 -14.77 16.77
C THR A 74 -0.60 -13.46 16.08
N VAL A 75 -1.88 -13.11 15.94
CA VAL A 75 -2.38 -11.96 15.17
C VAL A 75 -2.25 -10.69 16.00
N MET A 76 -2.84 -10.67 17.19
CA MET A 76 -2.78 -9.47 18.05
C MET A 76 -1.41 -9.22 18.69
N SER A 77 -0.52 -10.23 18.68
CA SER A 77 0.88 -10.09 19.11
C SER A 77 1.83 -9.75 17.95
N SER A 78 1.29 -9.42 16.77
CA SER A 78 2.11 -8.93 15.66
C SER A 78 2.76 -7.59 16.02
N PRO A 79 4.01 -7.33 15.60
CA PRO A 79 4.55 -5.97 15.61
C PRO A 79 3.55 -5.03 14.93
N HIS A 80 3.35 -3.84 15.51
CA HIS A 80 2.39 -2.80 15.09
C HIS A 80 0.95 -2.95 15.59
N TYR A 81 0.49 -4.14 15.96
CA TYR A 81 -0.91 -4.34 16.39
C TYR A 81 -1.26 -3.54 17.67
N GLY A 82 -0.45 -3.68 18.73
CA GLY A 82 -0.71 -3.01 20.01
C GLY A 82 -0.47 -1.49 20.03
N ASP A 83 0.15 -0.93 18.99
CA ASP A 83 0.36 0.52 18.85
C ASP A 83 -0.74 1.17 17.97
N GLU A 84 -1.35 0.41 17.05
CA GLU A 84 -2.35 0.92 16.09
C GLU A 84 -3.81 0.57 16.45
N TYR A 85 -4.05 -0.53 17.18
CA TYR A 85 -5.40 -1.06 17.43
C TYR A 85 -5.66 -1.30 18.92
N ASP A 86 -6.75 -0.74 19.45
CA ASP A 86 -7.25 -0.96 20.83
C ASP A 86 -8.50 -1.85 20.81
N GLU A 87 -8.39 -3.00 20.13
CA GLU A 87 -9.48 -3.95 19.93
C GLU A 87 -9.39 -5.14 20.89
N THR A 88 -10.55 -5.66 21.28
CA THR A 88 -10.62 -6.97 21.93
C THR A 88 -10.42 -8.11 20.91
N PRO A 89 -9.99 -9.30 21.34
CA PRO A 89 -9.80 -10.43 20.42
C PRO A 89 -11.06 -10.82 19.64
N LEU A 90 -12.26 -10.60 20.18
CA LEU A 90 -13.51 -10.93 19.49
C LEU A 90 -13.91 -9.87 18.46
N GLU A 91 -13.59 -8.59 18.71
CA GLU A 91 -13.81 -7.51 17.74
C GLU A 91 -12.90 -7.72 16.53
N SER A 92 -11.60 -7.91 16.76
CA SER A 92 -10.65 -8.18 15.67
C SER A 92 -10.98 -9.44 14.89
N MET A 93 -11.40 -10.52 15.57
CA MET A 93 -11.88 -11.72 14.87
C MET A 93 -13.15 -11.46 14.04
N ALA A 94 -14.03 -10.55 14.46
CA ALA A 94 -15.24 -10.23 13.71
C ALA A 94 -14.92 -9.48 12.41
N GLU A 95 -13.95 -8.56 12.46
CA GLU A 95 -13.47 -7.81 11.29
C GLU A 95 -12.69 -8.72 10.33
N GLU A 96 -11.76 -9.51 10.87
CA GLU A 96 -10.81 -10.28 10.05
C GLU A 96 -11.33 -11.63 9.56
N LEU A 97 -12.15 -12.31 10.37
CA LEU A 97 -12.66 -13.65 10.08
C LEU A 97 -14.17 -13.66 9.81
N GLY A 98 -14.84 -12.54 10.02
CA GLY A 98 -16.27 -12.38 9.85
C GLY A 98 -17.06 -12.49 11.18
N PRO A 99 -18.15 -11.71 11.31
CA PRO A 99 -18.88 -11.57 12.56
C PRO A 99 -19.52 -12.88 13.03
N GLU A 100 -19.96 -13.74 12.11
CA GLU A 100 -20.58 -15.02 12.43
C GLU A 100 -19.59 -15.97 13.15
N LEU A 101 -18.33 -15.99 12.71
CA LEU A 101 -17.29 -16.81 13.32
C LEU A 101 -16.88 -16.27 14.69
N ALA A 102 -16.78 -14.95 14.84
CA ALA A 102 -16.53 -14.33 16.14
C ALA A 102 -17.63 -14.67 17.15
N VAL A 103 -18.90 -14.58 16.75
CA VAL A 103 -20.05 -14.97 17.58
C VAL A 103 -20.00 -16.46 17.95
N ALA A 104 -19.72 -17.34 16.99
CA ALA A 104 -19.58 -18.77 17.26
C ALA A 104 -18.44 -19.07 18.25
N VAL A 105 -17.31 -18.38 18.10
CA VAL A 105 -16.18 -18.49 19.04
C VAL A 105 -16.54 -17.94 20.41
N ALA A 106 -17.36 -16.89 20.51
CA ALA A 106 -17.81 -16.31 21.78
C ALA A 106 -18.80 -17.21 22.54
N GLN A 107 -19.79 -17.78 21.83
CA GLN A 107 -20.96 -18.43 22.44
C GLN A 107 -20.77 -19.93 22.72
N HIS A 108 -19.97 -20.64 21.92
CA HIS A 108 -19.77 -22.07 22.11
C HIS A 108 -18.67 -22.38 23.14
N THR A 109 -18.71 -23.59 23.70
CA THR A 109 -17.70 -24.09 24.65
C THR A 109 -16.75 -25.10 24.04
N SER A 110 -17.08 -25.72 22.91
CA SER A 110 -16.25 -26.73 22.25
C SER A 110 -15.98 -26.38 20.78
N LEU A 111 -14.75 -26.66 20.35
CA LEU A 111 -14.36 -26.54 18.95
C LEU A 111 -14.79 -27.81 18.22
N HIS A 112 -15.88 -27.76 17.45
CA HIS A 112 -16.30 -28.87 16.60
C HIS A 112 -15.64 -28.79 15.21
N ALA A 113 -15.64 -29.92 14.48
CA ALA A 113 -14.90 -30.05 13.22
C ALA A 113 -15.32 -29.02 12.15
N GLN A 114 -16.62 -28.70 12.08
CA GLN A 114 -17.13 -27.70 11.14
C GLN A 114 -16.62 -26.29 11.46
N LEU A 115 -16.67 -25.85 12.72
CA LEU A 115 -16.18 -24.53 13.13
C LEU A 115 -14.65 -24.43 12.94
N LYS A 116 -13.91 -25.50 13.26
CA LYS A 116 -12.47 -25.55 12.95
C LYS A 116 -12.21 -25.36 11.46
N ARG A 117 -12.99 -26.00 10.59
CA ARG A 117 -12.83 -25.86 9.13
C ARG A 117 -13.11 -24.42 8.68
N SER A 118 -14.23 -23.84 9.11
CA SER A 118 -14.60 -22.46 8.76
C SER A 118 -13.58 -21.43 9.26
N LEU A 119 -13.04 -21.59 10.47
CA LEU A 119 -11.97 -20.73 10.99
C LEU A 119 -10.70 -20.82 10.14
N ARG A 120 -10.36 -22.03 9.67
CA ARG A 120 -9.19 -22.23 8.80
C ARG A 120 -9.40 -21.63 7.42
N GLU A 121 -10.58 -21.81 6.84
CA GLU A 121 -10.96 -21.21 5.55
C GLU A 121 -10.92 -19.68 5.63
N ALA A 122 -11.45 -19.08 6.70
CA ALA A 122 -11.38 -17.64 6.92
C ALA A 122 -9.93 -17.15 7.11
N ALA A 123 -9.11 -17.87 7.88
CA ALA A 123 -7.69 -17.53 8.03
C ALA A 123 -6.92 -17.62 6.69
N GLU A 124 -7.22 -18.61 5.84
CA GLU A 124 -6.63 -18.73 4.51
C GLU A 124 -7.05 -17.55 3.61
N GLN A 125 -8.33 -17.17 3.63
CA GLN A 125 -8.83 -16.00 2.89
C GLN A 125 -8.15 -14.70 3.34
N ALA A 126 -7.92 -14.53 4.65
CA ALA A 126 -7.18 -13.40 5.19
C ALA A 126 -5.71 -13.37 4.71
N ILE A 127 -5.06 -14.53 4.60
CA ILE A 127 -3.69 -14.67 4.04
C ILE A 127 -3.68 -14.28 2.56
N GLU A 128 -4.59 -14.85 1.75
CA GLU A 128 -4.69 -14.57 0.32
C GLU A 128 -5.01 -13.09 0.04
N SER A 129 -5.89 -12.48 0.85
CA SER A 129 -6.22 -11.05 0.75
C SER A 129 -4.96 -10.19 0.91
N ARG A 130 -4.20 -10.43 1.98
CA ARG A 130 -2.94 -9.72 2.27
C ARG A 130 -1.89 -9.95 1.19
N GLU A 131 -1.79 -11.16 0.64
CA GLU A 131 -0.90 -11.46 -0.49
C GLU A 131 -1.24 -10.63 -1.74
N ARG A 132 -2.52 -10.52 -2.10
CA ARG A 132 -2.95 -9.69 -3.24
C ARG A 132 -2.59 -8.21 -3.03
N ILE A 133 -2.72 -7.69 -1.81
CA ILE A 133 -2.36 -6.30 -1.50
C ILE A 133 -0.83 -6.12 -1.54
N LEU A 134 -0.06 -7.07 -1.00
CA LEU A 134 1.40 -7.06 -1.07
C LEU A 134 1.91 -7.00 -2.52
N ASP A 135 1.36 -7.83 -3.40
CA ASP A 135 1.70 -7.81 -4.84
C ASP A 135 1.39 -6.46 -5.48
N ALA A 136 0.27 -5.83 -5.09
CA ALA A 136 -0.09 -4.50 -5.55
C ALA A 136 0.88 -3.43 -5.03
N ILE A 137 1.32 -3.51 -3.78
CA ILE A 137 2.33 -2.60 -3.20
C ILE A 137 3.70 -2.80 -3.84
N ASP A 138 4.10 -4.03 -4.16
CA ASP A 138 5.39 -4.32 -4.81
C ASP A 138 5.40 -3.79 -6.26
N THR A 139 4.30 -3.97 -6.97
CA THR A 139 4.08 -3.38 -8.31
C THR A 139 4.12 -1.86 -8.24
N GLU A 140 3.46 -1.27 -7.24
CA GLU A 140 3.44 0.18 -7.05
C GLU A 140 4.83 0.74 -6.71
N SER A 141 5.54 0.10 -5.77
CA SER A 141 6.88 0.50 -5.36
C SER A 141 7.86 0.50 -6.52
N THR A 142 7.78 -0.52 -7.39
CA THR A 142 8.57 -0.60 -8.62
C THR A 142 8.22 0.55 -9.57
N ALA A 143 6.93 0.81 -9.79
CA ALA A 143 6.47 1.88 -10.66
C ALA A 143 6.89 3.27 -10.17
N ILE A 144 6.81 3.54 -8.85
CA ILE A 144 7.28 4.79 -8.26
C ILE A 144 8.78 4.94 -8.50
N GLY A 145 9.58 3.91 -8.24
CA GLY A 145 11.02 3.98 -8.44
C GLY A 145 11.45 4.18 -9.90
N GLU A 146 10.69 3.67 -10.87
CA GLU A 146 10.90 4.00 -12.28
C GLU A 146 10.59 5.47 -12.58
N ILE A 147 9.45 5.97 -12.10
CA ILE A 147 9.01 7.33 -12.38
C ILE A 147 9.89 8.36 -11.66
N GLU A 148 10.33 8.07 -10.44
CA GLU A 148 11.25 8.89 -9.64
C GLU A 148 12.53 9.19 -10.44
N ARG A 149 13.17 8.16 -11.01
CA ARG A 149 14.37 8.34 -11.85
C ARG A 149 14.11 9.20 -13.08
N GLU A 150 12.98 9.02 -13.74
CA GLU A 150 12.64 9.81 -14.94
C GLU A 150 12.31 11.26 -14.59
N VAL A 151 11.60 11.49 -13.47
CA VAL A 151 11.30 12.83 -12.95
C VAL A 151 12.58 13.55 -12.54
N GLU A 152 13.51 12.86 -11.87
CA GLU A 152 14.83 13.40 -11.53
C GLU A 152 15.61 13.79 -12.79
N ASN A 153 15.66 12.92 -13.80
CA ASN A 153 16.33 13.22 -15.07
C ASN A 153 15.74 14.47 -15.75
N VAL A 154 14.40 14.58 -15.84
CA VAL A 154 13.74 15.75 -16.43
C VAL A 154 14.00 17.01 -15.59
N ALA A 155 13.97 16.90 -14.27
CA ALA A 155 14.23 18.02 -13.37
C ALA A 155 15.68 18.53 -13.48
N ASP A 156 16.66 17.62 -13.52
CA ASP A 156 18.07 17.97 -13.69
C ASP A 156 18.32 18.65 -15.03
N GLU A 157 17.69 18.18 -16.11
CA GLU A 157 17.78 18.83 -17.41
C GLU A 157 17.11 20.21 -17.44
N LEU A 158 15.96 20.36 -16.79
CA LEU A 158 15.32 21.65 -16.64
C LEU A 158 16.21 22.62 -15.84
N ASP A 159 16.82 22.16 -14.75
CA ASP A 159 17.69 23.01 -13.94
C ASP A 159 18.98 23.37 -14.70
N ALA A 160 19.50 22.48 -15.56
CA ALA A 160 20.58 22.80 -16.49
C ALA A 160 20.18 23.86 -17.54
N VAL A 161 18.93 23.84 -18.03
CA VAL A 161 18.40 24.89 -18.90
C VAL A 161 18.28 26.21 -18.14
N ARG A 162 17.75 26.19 -16.92
CA ARG A 162 17.55 27.39 -16.08
C ARG A 162 18.85 28.00 -15.57
N ALA A 163 19.92 27.22 -15.50
CA ALA A 163 21.26 27.70 -15.16
C ALA A 163 21.89 28.56 -16.28
N GLN A 164 21.36 28.49 -17.51
CA GLN A 164 21.81 29.35 -18.60
C GLN A 164 21.30 30.78 -18.39
N PRO A 165 22.07 31.81 -18.80
CA PRO A 165 21.62 33.20 -18.73
C PRO A 165 20.61 33.49 -19.84
N ILE A 166 19.38 32.97 -19.71
CA ILE A 166 18.32 33.03 -20.73
C ILE A 166 18.12 34.46 -21.27
N ASP A 167 18.16 35.46 -20.39
CA ASP A 167 17.94 36.85 -20.78
C ASP A 167 19.08 37.43 -21.67
N CYS A 168 20.24 36.78 -21.69
CA CYS A 168 21.39 37.18 -22.49
C CYS A 168 21.60 36.33 -23.75
N LEU A 169 20.76 35.31 -23.99
CA LEU A 169 20.90 34.44 -25.15
C LEU A 169 20.47 35.14 -26.45
N GLU A 170 21.17 34.81 -27.54
CA GLU A 170 20.82 35.23 -28.89
C GLU A 170 19.62 34.43 -29.43
N PHE A 171 18.98 34.93 -30.50
CA PHE A 171 17.76 34.36 -31.08
C PHE A 171 17.85 32.86 -31.35
N ASN A 172 18.92 32.40 -32.01
CA ASN A 172 19.07 30.98 -32.35
C ASN A 172 19.25 30.11 -31.10
N ALA A 173 19.99 30.59 -30.09
CA ALA A 173 20.16 29.89 -28.83
C ALA A 173 18.81 29.79 -28.09
N LEU A 174 18.03 30.87 -28.05
CA LEU A 174 16.69 30.88 -27.46
C LEU A 174 15.74 29.89 -28.16
N ARG A 175 15.79 29.79 -29.51
CA ARG A 175 14.98 28.81 -30.25
C ARG A 175 15.32 27.37 -29.86
N LEU A 176 16.62 27.05 -29.77
CA LEU A 176 17.08 25.72 -29.34
C LEU A 176 16.68 25.44 -27.88
N THR A 177 16.80 26.44 -26.99
CA THR A 177 16.35 26.31 -25.60
C THR A 177 14.84 26.04 -25.51
N ARG A 178 14.05 26.72 -26.34
CA ARG A 178 12.60 26.49 -26.43
C ARG A 178 12.27 25.09 -26.91
N GLU A 179 12.95 24.60 -27.94
CA GLU A 179 12.79 23.23 -28.45
C GLU A 179 13.10 22.18 -27.37
N ARG A 180 14.19 22.38 -26.61
CA ARG A 180 14.52 21.50 -25.49
C ARG A 180 13.44 21.52 -24.40
N LEU A 181 12.86 22.67 -24.09
CA LEU A 181 11.76 22.76 -23.11
C LEU A 181 10.48 22.07 -23.62
N ASP A 182 10.19 22.14 -24.92
CA ASP A 182 9.08 21.41 -25.54
C ASP A 182 9.32 19.88 -25.44
N GLU A 183 10.55 19.39 -25.60
CA GLU A 183 10.91 17.98 -25.38
C GLU A 183 10.73 17.53 -23.92
N LEU A 184 11.17 18.35 -22.95
CA LEU A 184 10.96 18.05 -21.52
C LEU A 184 9.48 18.01 -21.14
N ARG A 185 8.65 18.90 -21.73
CA ARG A 185 7.20 18.88 -21.54
C ARG A 185 6.59 17.57 -22.06
N ASN A 186 6.96 17.17 -23.27
CA ASN A 186 6.45 15.94 -23.87
C ASN A 186 6.80 14.70 -23.01
N ARG A 187 8.00 14.66 -22.42
CA ARG A 187 8.40 13.60 -21.47
C ARG A 187 7.51 13.59 -20.23
N CYS A 188 7.16 14.75 -19.68
CA CYS A 188 6.21 14.82 -18.55
C CYS A 188 4.82 14.29 -18.94
N ASP A 189 4.33 14.65 -20.13
CA ASP A 189 3.03 14.17 -20.65
C ASP A 189 3.04 12.65 -20.84
N GLU A 190 4.14 12.09 -21.36
CA GLU A 190 4.33 10.64 -21.51
C GLU A 190 4.35 9.92 -20.15
N LEU A 191 5.05 10.47 -19.16
CA LEU A 191 5.08 9.93 -17.80
C LEU A 191 3.69 9.97 -17.14
N ALA A 192 2.97 11.10 -17.27
CA ALA A 192 1.61 11.24 -16.76
C ALA A 192 0.68 10.22 -17.42
N ALA A 193 0.76 10.07 -18.75
CA ALA A 193 -0.05 9.10 -19.49
C ALA A 193 0.30 7.65 -19.11
N LYS A 194 1.59 7.31 -18.93
CA LYS A 194 2.04 5.99 -18.44
C LYS A 194 1.43 5.72 -17.07
N ARG A 195 1.50 6.69 -16.16
CA ARG A 195 0.97 6.55 -14.80
C ARG A 195 -0.55 6.43 -14.77
N GLN A 196 -1.27 7.23 -15.54
CA GLN A 196 -2.72 7.13 -15.66
C GLN A 196 -3.18 5.76 -16.20
N ARG A 197 -2.45 5.19 -17.17
CA ARG A 197 -2.72 3.83 -17.67
C ARG A 197 -2.52 2.77 -16.58
N GLN A 198 -1.47 2.89 -15.76
CA GLN A 198 -1.23 1.99 -14.62
C GLN A 198 -2.37 2.03 -13.61
N ILE A 199 -2.80 3.24 -13.22
CA ILE A 199 -3.93 3.44 -12.29
C ILE A 199 -5.22 2.83 -12.86
N ARG A 200 -5.56 3.11 -14.12
CA ARG A 200 -6.75 2.55 -14.77
C ARG A 200 -6.75 1.02 -14.83
N ARG A 201 -5.60 0.40 -15.09
CA ARG A 201 -5.47 -1.08 -15.08
C ARG A 201 -5.70 -1.68 -13.69
N ARG A 202 -5.44 -0.90 -12.63
CA ARG A 202 -5.58 -1.32 -11.22
C ARG A 202 -6.98 -1.12 -10.65
N GLN A 203 -7.87 -0.37 -11.32
CA GLN A 203 -9.23 -0.06 -10.83
C GLN A 203 -10.12 -1.29 -10.52
N GLY A 204 -9.69 -2.51 -10.84
CA GLY A 204 -10.34 -3.75 -10.41
C GLY A 204 -9.93 -4.25 -9.01
N LEU A 205 -8.91 -3.66 -8.37
CA LEU A 205 -8.40 -4.07 -7.07
C LEU A 205 -9.06 -3.22 -5.98
N THR A 206 -10.19 -3.72 -5.45
CA THR A 206 -10.88 -3.13 -4.31
C THR A 206 -10.38 -3.80 -3.04
N ILE A 207 -9.87 -3.02 -2.10
CA ILE A 207 -9.51 -3.47 -0.77
C ILE A 207 -10.78 -3.38 0.08
N MET A 208 -11.16 -4.49 0.71
CA MET A 208 -12.37 -4.52 1.54
C MET A 208 -12.30 -3.42 2.60
N GLU A 209 -13.45 -2.78 2.85
CA GLU A 209 -13.68 -1.65 3.76
C GLU A 209 -13.04 -0.30 3.35
N ILE A 210 -11.84 -0.31 2.76
CA ILE A 210 -11.08 0.92 2.49
C ILE A 210 -11.34 1.48 1.07
N GLY A 211 -11.77 0.62 0.13
CA GLY A 211 -12.15 1.01 -1.22
C GLY A 211 -11.00 0.81 -2.22
N THR A 212 -10.52 1.89 -2.85
CA THR A 212 -9.47 1.79 -3.88
C THR A 212 -8.09 1.61 -3.26
N PHE A 213 -7.19 0.96 -4.01
CA PHE A 213 -5.79 0.82 -3.62
C PHE A 213 -5.11 2.17 -3.34
N GLU A 214 -5.41 3.21 -4.13
CA GLU A 214 -4.83 4.54 -3.94
C GLU A 214 -5.29 5.19 -2.64
N ARG A 215 -6.56 4.98 -2.26
CA ARG A 215 -7.08 5.46 -0.99
C ARG A 215 -6.40 4.74 0.17
N TYR A 216 -6.30 3.41 0.11
CA TYR A 216 -5.57 2.64 1.11
C TYR A 216 -4.14 3.13 1.31
N LEU A 217 -3.39 3.34 0.22
CA LEU A 217 -1.97 3.63 0.33
C LEU A 217 -1.66 5.11 0.64
N TYR A 218 -2.54 6.04 0.26
CA TYR A 218 -2.23 7.47 0.29
C TYR A 218 -3.27 8.35 1.02
N ASP A 219 -4.21 7.80 1.78
CA ASP A 219 -5.25 8.60 2.48
C ASP A 219 -4.65 9.68 3.40
N GLU A 220 -3.53 9.37 4.07
CA GLU A 220 -2.83 10.30 4.96
C GLU A 220 -1.96 11.34 4.22
N ARG A 221 -1.89 11.26 2.88
CA ARG A 221 -1.10 12.18 2.07
C ARG A 221 -1.97 13.35 1.60
N SER A 222 -1.30 14.45 1.24
CA SER A 222 -1.96 15.66 0.72
C SER A 222 -2.67 15.45 -0.62
N SER A 223 -2.42 14.33 -1.30
CA SER A 223 -3.05 13.97 -2.57
C SER A 223 -3.19 12.45 -2.69
N PRO A 224 -4.33 11.93 -3.19
CA PRO A 224 -4.52 10.51 -3.47
C PRO A 224 -3.66 10.01 -4.65
N HIS A 225 -3.05 10.94 -5.40
CA HIS A 225 -2.21 10.63 -6.55
C HIS A 225 -0.89 11.41 -6.49
N PRO A 226 -0.02 11.14 -5.49
CA PRO A 226 1.20 11.93 -5.26
C PRO A 226 2.11 11.93 -6.49
N VAL A 227 2.22 10.80 -7.19
CA VAL A 227 3.04 10.67 -8.40
C VAL A 227 2.56 11.58 -9.54
N LEU A 228 1.25 11.67 -9.78
CA LEU A 228 0.70 12.56 -10.80
C LEU A 228 0.86 14.03 -10.39
N GLY A 229 0.71 14.34 -9.10
CA GLY A 229 0.97 15.67 -8.56
C GLY A 229 2.41 16.12 -8.81
N SER A 230 3.39 15.26 -8.54
CA SER A 230 4.80 15.52 -8.82
C SER A 230 5.08 15.79 -10.30
N ILE A 231 4.53 14.96 -11.20
CA ILE A 231 4.70 15.15 -12.66
C ILE A 231 4.08 16.49 -13.10
N ALA A 232 2.90 16.83 -12.59
CA ALA A 232 2.23 18.09 -12.91
C ALA A 232 3.03 19.31 -12.43
N GLU A 233 3.57 19.27 -11.20
CA GLU A 233 4.41 20.35 -10.68
C GLU A 233 5.67 20.56 -11.53
N LEU A 234 6.30 19.47 -11.99
CA LEU A 234 7.44 19.56 -12.90
C LEU A 234 7.04 20.16 -14.26
N GLY A 235 5.90 19.74 -14.81
CA GLY A 235 5.32 20.32 -16.02
C GLY A 235 5.09 21.83 -15.90
N ASP A 236 4.54 22.30 -14.77
CA ASP A 236 4.34 23.72 -14.50
C ASP A 236 5.68 24.49 -14.45
N ARG A 237 6.73 23.91 -13.87
CA ARG A 237 8.07 24.52 -13.83
C ARG A 237 8.65 24.66 -15.24
N ILE A 238 8.48 23.66 -16.09
CA ILE A 238 8.88 23.69 -17.50
C ILE A 238 8.13 24.81 -18.22
N GLU A 239 6.81 24.89 -18.06
CA GLU A 239 5.99 25.88 -18.76
C GLU A 239 6.29 27.32 -18.32
N ARG A 240 6.60 27.55 -17.04
CA ARG A 240 7.08 28.85 -16.55
C ARG A 240 8.41 29.26 -17.21
N THR A 241 9.33 28.31 -17.35
CA THR A 241 10.64 28.55 -17.99
C THR A 241 10.46 28.81 -19.49
N ARG A 242 9.60 28.04 -20.16
CA ARG A 242 9.24 28.24 -21.56
C ARG A 242 8.61 29.61 -21.81
N SER A 243 7.70 30.04 -20.93
CA SER A 243 7.11 31.37 -20.97
C SER A 243 8.13 32.50 -20.80
N GLN A 244 9.23 32.27 -20.07
CA GLN A 244 10.34 33.23 -20.02
C GLN A 244 11.10 33.30 -21.36
N VAL A 245 11.43 32.14 -21.95
CA VAL A 245 12.11 32.06 -23.25
C VAL A 245 11.26 32.70 -24.36
N ASP A 246 9.95 32.40 -24.41
CA ASP A 246 9.03 32.96 -25.40
C ASP A 246 8.95 34.49 -25.31
N ARG A 247 8.90 35.04 -24.08
CA ARG A 247 8.95 36.49 -23.86
C ARG A 247 10.26 37.08 -24.38
N ARG A 248 11.39 36.39 -24.20
CA ARG A 248 12.69 36.88 -24.67
C ARG A 248 12.79 36.83 -26.20
N LEU A 249 12.33 35.74 -26.83
CA LEU A 249 12.25 35.60 -28.29
C LEU A 249 11.41 36.71 -28.95
N ALA A 250 10.35 37.17 -28.29
CA ALA A 250 9.53 38.28 -28.80
C ALA A 250 10.29 39.61 -28.87
N ILE A 251 11.33 39.78 -28.04
CA ILE A 251 12.12 41.01 -27.90
C ILE A 251 13.41 40.95 -28.74
N VAL A 252 14.07 39.79 -28.77
CA VAL A 252 15.30 39.57 -29.57
C VAL A 252 14.88 39.17 -30.98
N ARG A 253 14.69 40.16 -31.87
CA ARG A 253 14.50 39.92 -33.31
C ARG A 253 15.83 40.02 -34.05
#